data_AF-A0A7R9DXI5-F1
#
_entry.id   AF-A0A7R9DXI5-F1
#
_cell.length_a   1.000
_cell.length_b   1.000
_cell.length_c   1.000
_cell.angle_alpha   90.00
_cell.angle_beta   90.00
_cell.angle_gamma   90.00
#
_symmetry.space_group_name_H-M   'P 1'
#
loop_
_entity.id
_entity.type
_entity.pdbx_description
1 polymer ?
#
loop_
_entity_poly.entity_id
_entity_poly.type
_entity_poly.pdbx_seq_one_letter_code
_entity_poly.pdbx_strand_id
1 'polypeptide(L)'
;MLLLLGPQAARGVSTVASKMGATLSVVHRDSLIDILMTGLGGRTWTGKENLLKALSTIVTNCKDGLREASSRVRTEAMIEVILRESRKEQPFYKKHALHALGDVLRDLEVDRFDEVYDAVKDIFKEQEPGSDNKEEGEEEVSGSRSERLLLTETVYETLGKAWPSNRDTQGDPPHINITLVSD
;
A
#
# COMPACT_ATOMS: atom_id res chain seq x y z
N MET A 1 -8.36 26.34 2.53
CA MET A 1 -7.49 26.18 1.35
C MET A 1 -7.13 24.71 1.18
N LEU A 2 -8.12 23.82 1.01
CA LEU A 2 -7.96 22.37 1.21
C LEU A 2 -8.73 21.53 0.16
N LEU A 3 -9.08 22.12 -1.00
CA LEU A 3 -10.03 21.51 -1.94
C LEU A 3 -9.57 21.42 -3.40
N LEU A 4 -8.34 21.78 -3.77
CA LEU A 4 -8.01 22.00 -5.20
C LEU A 4 -6.76 21.29 -5.73
N LEU A 5 -6.36 20.13 -5.21
CA LEU A 5 -5.60 19.22 -6.08
C LEU A 5 -6.62 18.39 -6.88
N GLY A 6 -7.21 19.02 -7.91
CA GLY A 6 -8.17 18.35 -8.78
C GLY A 6 -7.53 17.14 -9.50
N PRO A 7 -8.33 16.21 -10.06
CA PRO A 7 -7.83 15.01 -10.72
C PRO A 7 -6.76 15.26 -11.79
N GLN A 8 -6.84 16.39 -12.50
CA GLN A 8 -5.86 16.77 -13.52
C GLN A 8 -4.51 17.23 -12.92
N ALA A 9 -4.55 17.96 -11.80
CA ALA A 9 -3.34 18.37 -11.09
C ALA A 9 -2.64 17.16 -10.49
N ALA A 10 -3.40 16.23 -9.88
CA ALA A 10 -2.89 14.95 -9.39
C ALA A 10 -2.17 14.14 -10.49
N ARG A 11 -2.77 14.06 -11.68
CA ARG A 11 -2.18 13.39 -12.85
C ARG A 11 -0.92 14.10 -13.36
N GLY A 12 -0.91 15.44 -13.38
CA GLY A 12 0.25 16.23 -13.76
C GLY A 12 1.43 15.99 -12.83
N VAL A 13 1.18 16.06 -11.52
CA VAL A 13 2.16 15.77 -10.45
C VAL A 13 2.69 14.34 -10.56
N SER A 14 1.80 13.36 -10.80
CA SER A 14 2.18 11.95 -11.05
C SER A 14 3.04 11.76 -12.31
N THR A 15 2.75 12.50 -13.38
CA THR A 15 3.52 12.46 -14.63
C THR A 15 4.91 13.06 -14.44
N VAL A 16 5.02 14.17 -13.70
CA VAL A 16 6.30 14.79 -13.38
C VAL A 16 7.13 13.86 -12.50
N ALA A 17 6.53 13.32 -11.44
CA ALA A 17 7.14 12.33 -10.55
C ALA A 17 7.72 11.11 -11.31
N SER A 18 6.94 10.54 -12.23
CA SER A 18 7.35 9.37 -12.99
C SER A 18 8.43 9.66 -14.04
N LYS A 19 8.43 10.85 -14.65
CA LYS A 19 9.42 11.22 -15.67
C LYS A 19 10.71 11.81 -15.13
N MET A 20 10.70 12.38 -13.91
CA MET A 20 11.83 13.13 -13.37
C MET A 20 12.50 12.49 -12.16
N GLY A 21 12.03 11.33 -11.67
CA GLY A 21 12.46 10.76 -10.39
C GLY A 21 13.98 10.71 -10.16
N ALA A 22 14.78 10.32 -11.18
CA ALA A 22 16.24 10.26 -11.04
C ALA A 22 16.97 11.60 -11.22
N THR A 23 16.30 12.62 -11.79
CA THR A 23 16.86 13.96 -12.09
C THR A 23 16.35 15.04 -11.13
N LEU A 24 15.45 14.69 -10.21
CA LEU A 24 14.83 15.62 -9.28
C LEU A 24 15.81 15.95 -8.15
N SER A 25 16.13 17.23 -7.96
CA SER A 25 16.92 17.64 -6.79
C SER A 25 16.17 17.32 -5.49
N VAL A 26 16.92 17.12 -4.41
CA VAL A 26 16.38 16.80 -3.07
C VAL A 26 15.26 17.77 -2.66
N VAL A 27 15.44 19.06 -2.87
CA VAL A 27 14.45 20.10 -2.51
C VAL A 27 13.14 19.93 -3.29
N HIS A 28 13.21 19.69 -4.59
CA HIS A 28 12.01 19.53 -5.42
C HIS A 28 11.31 18.21 -5.14
N ARG A 29 12.07 17.13 -4.90
CA ARG A 29 11.53 15.82 -4.46
C ARG A 29 10.75 15.95 -3.18
N ASP A 30 11.36 16.60 -2.20
CA ASP A 30 10.80 16.79 -0.87
C ASP A 30 9.51 17.60 -0.92
N SER A 31 9.52 18.74 -1.64
CA SER A 31 8.31 19.54 -1.84
C SER A 31 7.20 18.76 -2.56
N LEU A 32 7.55 17.92 -3.54
CA LEU A 32 6.61 17.08 -4.26
C LEU A 32 5.95 16.04 -3.34
N ILE A 33 6.75 15.38 -2.50
CA ILE A 33 6.26 14.44 -1.48
C ILE A 33 5.28 15.15 -0.52
N ASP A 34 5.59 16.36 -0.06
CA ASP A 34 4.72 17.12 0.86
C ASP A 34 3.37 17.49 0.22
N ILE A 35 3.38 17.85 -1.07
CA ILE A 35 2.16 18.13 -1.83
C ILE A 35 1.32 16.85 -1.97
N LEU A 36 1.95 15.71 -2.29
CA LEU A 36 1.27 14.43 -2.43
C LEU A 36 0.66 13.96 -1.10
N MET A 37 1.42 14.01 -0.01
CA MET A 37 0.92 13.65 1.33
C MET A 37 -0.25 14.54 1.75
N THR A 38 -0.19 15.84 1.46
CA THR A 38 -1.30 16.77 1.70
C THR A 38 -2.54 16.39 0.88
N GLY A 39 -2.36 16.06 -0.40
CA GLY A 39 -3.44 15.62 -1.29
C GLY A 39 -4.06 14.27 -0.92
N LEU A 40 -3.32 13.41 -0.22
CA LEU A 40 -3.82 12.17 0.36
C LEU A 40 -4.68 12.40 1.62
N GLY A 41 -4.66 13.58 2.22
CA GLY A 41 -5.54 13.93 3.33
C GLY A 41 -7.02 13.95 2.94
N GLY A 42 -7.90 13.68 3.92
CA GLY A 42 -9.34 13.88 3.78
C GLY A 42 -10.11 12.72 3.14
N ARG A 43 -11.19 13.05 2.42
CA ARG A 43 -12.13 12.08 1.81
C ARG A 43 -11.50 11.38 0.60
N THR A 44 -12.00 10.19 0.26
CA THR A 44 -11.64 9.47 -0.97
C THR A 44 -12.46 10.01 -2.14
N TRP A 45 -11.82 10.19 -3.30
CA TRP A 45 -12.44 10.71 -4.52
C TRP A 45 -11.82 10.03 -5.74
N THR A 46 -12.54 10.02 -6.87
CA THR A 46 -12.13 9.34 -8.10
C THR A 46 -10.86 9.97 -8.70
N GLY A 47 -9.75 9.24 -8.74
CA GLY A 47 -8.47 9.76 -9.21
C GLY A 47 -7.42 9.89 -8.10
N LYS A 48 -7.82 9.81 -6.83
CA LYS A 48 -6.92 9.93 -5.68
C LYS A 48 -5.86 8.82 -5.66
N GLU A 49 -6.16 7.65 -6.22
CA GLU A 49 -5.22 6.54 -6.40
C GLU A 49 -3.98 6.93 -7.23
N ASN A 50 -4.08 7.93 -8.10
CA ASN A 50 -2.94 8.43 -8.86
C ASN A 50 -1.91 9.14 -7.98
N LEU A 51 -2.32 9.68 -6.82
CA LEU A 51 -1.41 10.26 -5.83
C LEU A 51 -0.60 9.17 -5.12
N LEU A 52 -1.26 8.07 -4.74
CA LEU A 52 -0.59 6.89 -4.17
C LEU A 52 0.44 6.33 -5.15
N LYS A 53 0.05 6.15 -6.42
CA LYS A 53 0.95 5.71 -7.49
C LYS A 53 2.11 6.67 -7.73
N ALA A 54 1.85 7.99 -7.71
CA ALA A 54 2.90 8.99 -7.86
C ALA A 54 3.92 8.88 -6.72
N LEU A 55 3.42 8.75 -5.49
CA LEU A 55 4.24 8.69 -4.28
C LEU A 55 5.13 7.44 -4.29
N SER A 56 4.56 6.26 -4.55
CA SER A 56 5.37 5.03 -4.67
C SER A 56 6.40 5.12 -5.78
N THR A 57 6.04 5.70 -6.94
CA THR A 57 6.98 5.89 -8.06
C THR A 57 8.15 6.81 -7.68
N ILE A 58 7.92 7.88 -6.91
CA ILE A 58 9.01 8.72 -6.39
C ILE A 58 9.91 7.90 -5.48
N VAL A 59 9.34 7.11 -4.57
CA VAL A 59 10.12 6.27 -3.66
C VAL A 59 10.99 5.29 -4.43
N THR A 60 10.43 4.55 -5.39
CA THR A 60 11.18 3.60 -6.22
C THR A 60 12.36 4.26 -6.95
N ASN A 61 12.16 5.47 -7.47
CA ASN A 61 13.18 6.19 -8.23
C ASN A 61 14.20 6.94 -7.35
N CYS A 62 13.83 7.29 -6.11
CA CYS A 62 14.65 8.12 -5.20
C CYS A 62 15.06 7.37 -3.92
N LYS A 63 14.94 6.04 -3.88
CA LYS A 63 15.11 5.22 -2.67
C LYS A 63 16.42 5.46 -1.95
N ASP A 64 17.53 5.60 -2.66
CA ASP A 64 18.86 5.77 -2.04
C ASP A 64 18.91 7.03 -1.16
N GLY A 65 18.42 8.17 -1.69
CA GLY A 65 18.36 9.42 -0.93
C GLY A 65 17.23 9.47 0.11
N LEU A 66 16.25 8.56 0.06
CA LEU A 66 15.17 8.46 1.04
C LEU A 66 15.49 7.47 2.18
N ARG A 67 16.46 6.57 1.95
CA ARG A 67 17.04 5.69 2.98
C ARG A 67 18.06 6.39 3.86
N GLU A 68 18.57 7.55 3.44
CA GLU A 68 19.47 8.37 4.25
C GLU A 68 18.84 8.77 5.60
N ALA A 69 19.65 8.81 6.66
CA ALA A 69 19.21 9.19 8.00
C ALA A 69 18.57 10.58 8.06
N SER A 70 19.02 11.51 7.20
CA SER A 70 18.47 12.86 7.03
C SER A 70 17.00 12.84 6.60
N SER A 71 16.57 11.81 5.87
CA SER A 71 15.21 11.65 5.33
C SER A 71 14.29 10.83 6.25
N ARG A 72 14.79 10.24 7.33
CA ARG A 72 14.06 9.30 8.19
C ARG A 72 12.69 9.82 8.66
N VAL A 73 12.62 11.06 9.13
CA VAL A 73 11.36 11.66 9.61
C VAL A 73 10.33 11.78 8.49
N ARG A 74 10.77 12.17 7.28
CA ARG A 74 9.91 12.28 6.10
C ARG A 74 9.44 10.90 5.64
N THR A 75 10.36 9.95 5.59
CA THR A 75 10.08 8.56 5.23
C THR A 75 9.04 7.95 6.17
N GLU A 76 9.18 8.14 7.48
CA GLU A 76 8.22 7.66 8.46
C GLU A 76 6.83 8.32 8.26
N ALA A 77 6.79 9.64 8.14
CA ALA A 77 5.53 10.37 7.91
C ALA A 77 4.81 9.91 6.63
N MET A 78 5.58 9.61 5.58
CA MET A 78 5.04 9.09 4.32
C MET A 78 4.44 7.69 4.49
N ILE A 79 5.15 6.79 5.17
CA ILE A 79 4.65 5.43 5.46
C ILE A 79 3.36 5.51 6.27
N GLU A 80 3.31 6.32 7.32
CA GLU A 80 2.12 6.53 8.14
C GLU A 80 0.92 7.04 7.33
N VAL A 81 1.15 7.97 6.38
CA VAL A 81 0.10 8.45 5.49
C VAL A 81 -0.43 7.32 4.61
N ILE A 82 0.44 6.53 3.98
CA ILE A 82 0.01 5.45 3.08
C ILE A 82 -0.68 4.33 3.87
N LEU A 83 -0.16 3.97 5.05
CA LEU A 83 -0.76 2.99 5.96
C LEU A 83 -2.14 3.42 6.43
N ARG A 84 -2.36 4.70 6.70
CA ARG A 84 -3.70 5.23 7.00
C ARG A 84 -4.64 5.12 5.80
N GLU A 85 -4.14 5.37 4.59
CA GLU A 85 -4.95 5.25 3.36
C GLU A 85 -5.26 3.78 3.01
N SER A 86 -4.42 2.81 3.38
CA SER A 86 -4.69 1.37 3.18
C SER A 86 -5.77 0.82 4.12
N ARG A 87 -6.11 1.55 5.19
CA ARG A 87 -7.21 1.22 6.11
C ARG A 87 -8.57 1.77 5.65
N LYS A 88 -8.68 2.39 4.47
CA LYS A 88 -9.96 2.94 3.97
C LYS A 88 -10.89 1.86 3.45
N GLU A 89 -12.18 1.96 3.73
CA GLU A 89 -13.17 0.92 3.40
C GLU A 89 -13.37 0.64 1.90
N GLN A 90 -13.24 1.64 1.03
CA GLN A 90 -13.52 1.47 -0.41
C GLN A 90 -12.54 0.46 -1.04
N PRO A 91 -12.99 -0.73 -1.49
CA PRO A 91 -12.09 -1.81 -1.93
C PRO A 91 -11.16 -1.42 -3.07
N PHE A 92 -11.69 -0.72 -4.08
CA PHE A 92 -10.92 -0.24 -5.23
C PHE A 92 -9.75 0.66 -4.81
N TYR A 93 -9.99 1.63 -3.92
CA TYR A 93 -8.93 2.53 -3.44
C TYR A 93 -8.00 1.82 -2.46
N LYS A 94 -8.53 0.97 -1.58
CA LYS A 94 -7.76 0.14 -0.64
C LYS A 94 -6.71 -0.68 -1.37
N LYS A 95 -7.08 -1.32 -2.49
CA LYS A 95 -6.15 -2.06 -3.36
C LYS A 95 -4.95 -1.19 -3.78
N HIS A 96 -5.19 0.02 -4.28
CA HIS A 96 -4.12 0.92 -4.70
C HIS A 96 -3.24 1.39 -3.54
N ALA A 97 -3.82 1.61 -2.37
CA ALA A 97 -3.08 2.01 -1.18
C ALA A 97 -2.19 0.88 -0.65
N LEU A 98 -2.70 -0.35 -0.61
CA LEU A 98 -1.93 -1.53 -0.24
C LEU A 98 -0.76 -1.78 -1.20
N HIS A 99 -0.99 -1.71 -2.51
CA HIS A 99 0.08 -1.86 -3.50
C HIS A 99 1.17 -0.79 -3.31
N ALA A 100 0.78 0.47 -3.13
CA ALA A 100 1.73 1.56 -2.87
C ALA A 100 2.49 1.35 -1.56
N LEU A 101 1.83 0.88 -0.50
CA LEU A 101 2.46 0.58 0.79
C LEU A 101 3.54 -0.50 0.64
N GLY A 102 3.20 -1.62 -0.03
CA GLY A 102 4.13 -2.71 -0.26
C GLY A 102 5.36 -2.28 -1.04
N ASP A 103 5.17 -1.52 -2.13
CA ASP A 103 6.32 -0.99 -2.90
C ASP A 103 7.20 -0.08 -2.06
N VAL A 104 6.61 0.82 -1.27
CA VAL A 104 7.34 1.75 -0.42
C VAL A 104 8.12 1.04 0.68
N LEU A 105 7.51 0.08 1.39
CA LEU A 105 8.18 -0.68 2.45
C LEU A 105 9.35 -1.50 1.89
N ARG A 106 9.14 -2.21 0.76
CA ARG A 106 10.20 -2.97 0.07
C ARG A 106 11.34 -2.05 -0.37
N ASP A 107 11.02 -0.95 -1.06
CA ASP A 107 12.03 -0.09 -1.65
C ASP A 107 12.78 0.73 -0.61
N LEU A 108 12.24 0.92 0.59
CA LEU A 108 12.91 1.59 1.70
C LEU A 108 13.49 0.64 2.74
N GLU A 109 13.26 -0.68 2.61
CA GLU A 109 13.69 -1.70 3.56
C GLU A 109 13.22 -1.43 5.00
N VAL A 110 11.96 -0.99 5.14
CA VAL A 110 11.35 -0.70 6.45
C VAL A 110 10.43 -1.85 6.85
N ASP A 111 10.66 -2.39 8.05
CA ASP A 111 9.82 -3.41 8.67
C ASP A 111 8.60 -2.76 9.34
N ARG A 112 7.41 -3.04 8.80
CA ARG A 112 6.08 -2.65 9.32
C ARG A 112 5.07 -3.80 9.18
N PHE A 113 5.56 -5.04 9.26
CA PHE A 113 4.73 -6.21 8.93
C PHE A 113 3.48 -6.30 9.81
N ASP A 114 3.63 -6.08 11.12
CA ASP A 114 2.53 -6.14 12.08
C ASP A 114 1.43 -5.13 11.75
N GLU A 115 1.78 -3.89 11.40
CA GLU A 115 0.77 -2.88 11.07
C GLU A 115 0.12 -3.11 9.71
N VAL A 116 0.85 -3.69 8.75
CA VAL A 116 0.30 -4.14 7.46
C VAL A 116 -0.68 -5.27 7.69
N TYR A 117 -0.32 -6.28 8.51
CA TYR A 117 -1.18 -7.39 8.87
C TYR A 117 -2.44 -6.91 9.59
N ASP A 118 -2.29 -6.00 10.57
CA ASP A 118 -3.41 -5.36 11.27
C ASP A 118 -4.39 -4.67 10.32
N ALA A 119 -3.89 -4.02 9.26
CA ALA A 119 -4.72 -3.32 8.28
C ALA A 119 -5.51 -4.26 7.34
N VAL A 120 -5.10 -5.52 7.18
CA VAL A 120 -5.70 -6.47 6.21
C VAL A 120 -6.36 -7.69 6.84
N LYS A 121 -6.13 -7.96 8.13
CA LYS A 121 -6.60 -9.19 8.81
C LYS A 121 -8.11 -9.44 8.69
N ASP A 122 -8.93 -8.40 8.64
CA ASP A 122 -10.39 -8.54 8.56
C ASP A 122 -10.86 -8.95 7.16
N ILE A 123 -10.06 -8.69 6.11
CA ILE A 123 -10.32 -9.15 4.74
C ILE A 123 -10.29 -10.67 4.65
N PHE A 124 -9.49 -11.34 5.49
CA PHE A 124 -9.47 -12.81 5.57
C PHE A 124 -10.73 -13.37 6.24
N LYS A 125 -11.26 -12.68 7.26
CA LYS A 125 -12.47 -13.12 7.98
C LYS A 125 -13.72 -13.03 7.11
N GLU A 126 -13.78 -12.01 6.25
CA GLU A 126 -14.87 -11.84 5.29
C GLU A 126 -14.91 -12.91 4.20
N GLN A 127 -13.90 -13.77 4.09
CA GLN A 127 -13.83 -14.86 3.10
C GLN A 127 -14.31 -16.20 3.62
N GLU A 128 -14.68 -16.32 4.90
CA GLU A 128 -15.19 -17.58 5.43
C GLU A 128 -16.56 -17.93 4.80
N PRO A 129 -16.75 -19.19 4.35
CA PRO A 129 -17.99 -19.62 3.72
C PRO A 129 -19.15 -19.54 4.71
N GLY A 130 -19.98 -18.50 4.59
CA GLY A 130 -21.15 -18.27 5.44
C GLY A 130 -21.58 -16.80 5.60
N SER A 131 -20.76 -15.82 5.16
CA SER A 131 -21.11 -14.39 5.27
C SER A 131 -22.11 -13.89 4.23
N ASP A 132 -22.23 -14.58 3.09
CA ASP A 132 -22.96 -14.09 1.92
C ASP A 132 -24.32 -14.79 1.79
N ASN A 133 -25.23 -14.45 2.72
CA ASN A 133 -26.63 -14.85 2.65
C ASN A 133 -27.47 -13.72 2.05
N LYS A 134 -27.14 -13.30 0.83
CA LYS A 134 -27.98 -12.39 0.04
C LYS A 134 -28.12 -12.94 -1.37
N GLU A 135 -29.36 -13.07 -1.81
CA GLU A 135 -29.74 -13.45 -3.17
C GLU A 135 -29.25 -12.37 -4.15
N GLU A 136 -28.00 -12.48 -4.61
CA GLU A 136 -27.43 -11.65 -5.67
C GLU A 136 -27.57 -12.37 -7.03
N GLY A 137 -27.81 -11.62 -8.10
CA GLY A 137 -27.93 -12.19 -9.44
C GLY A 137 -26.59 -12.74 -9.96
N GLU A 138 -26.63 -13.77 -10.83
CA GLU A 138 -25.43 -14.50 -11.29
C GLU A 138 -24.30 -13.61 -11.84
N GLU A 139 -24.62 -12.52 -12.55
CA GLU A 139 -23.63 -11.57 -13.07
C GLU A 139 -22.99 -10.70 -11.98
N GLU A 140 -23.77 -10.22 -11.00
CA GLU A 140 -23.28 -9.44 -9.86
C GLU A 140 -22.39 -10.30 -8.94
N VAL A 141 -22.79 -11.55 -8.72
CA VAL A 141 -22.00 -12.54 -7.97
C VAL A 141 -20.64 -12.77 -8.62
N SER A 142 -20.59 -12.89 -9.96
CA SER A 142 -19.34 -13.07 -10.71
C SER A 142 -18.41 -11.85 -10.60
N GLY A 143 -18.95 -10.64 -10.77
CA GLY A 143 -18.19 -9.39 -10.65
C GLY A 143 -17.63 -9.18 -9.24
N SER A 144 -18.48 -9.31 -8.23
CA SER A 144 -18.12 -9.21 -6.80
C SER A 144 -17.03 -10.22 -6.42
N ARG A 145 -17.16 -11.47 -6.89
CA ARG A 145 -16.15 -12.51 -6.68
C ARG A 145 -14.81 -12.15 -7.32
N SER A 146 -14.80 -11.62 -8.54
CA SER A 146 -13.57 -11.21 -9.22
C SER A 146 -12.87 -10.06 -8.48
N GLU A 147 -13.62 -9.07 -7.99
CA GLU A 147 -13.05 -7.95 -7.23
C GLU A 147 -12.46 -8.39 -5.89
N ARG A 148 -13.14 -9.32 -5.19
CA ARG A 148 -12.62 -9.93 -3.96
C ARG A 148 -11.33 -10.70 -4.19
N LEU A 149 -11.23 -11.46 -5.28
CA LEU A 149 -10.00 -12.16 -5.64
C LEU A 149 -8.84 -11.19 -5.89
N LEU A 150 -9.09 -10.11 -6.63
CA LEU A 150 -8.07 -9.07 -6.91
C LEU A 150 -7.61 -8.33 -5.66
N LEU A 151 -8.51 -8.07 -4.72
CA LEU A 151 -8.14 -7.49 -3.42
C LEU A 151 -7.29 -8.47 -2.61
N THR A 152 -7.69 -9.74 -2.59
CA THR A 152 -6.98 -10.82 -1.88
C THR A 152 -5.56 -11.02 -2.41
N GLU A 153 -5.41 -11.09 -3.74
CA GLU A 153 -4.11 -11.12 -4.41
C GLU A 153 -3.23 -9.95 -3.95
N THR A 154 -3.78 -8.74 -3.93
CA THR A 154 -3.05 -7.54 -3.54
C THR A 154 -2.64 -7.57 -2.06
N VAL A 155 -3.49 -8.12 -1.19
CA VAL A 155 -3.17 -8.32 0.24
C VAL A 155 -1.97 -9.24 0.39
N TYR A 156 -1.98 -10.41 -0.26
CA TYR A 156 -0.85 -11.34 -0.20
C TYR A 156 0.43 -10.76 -0.78
N GLU A 157 0.34 -10.06 -1.92
CA GLU A 157 1.49 -9.36 -2.51
C GLU A 157 2.06 -8.32 -1.54
N THR A 158 1.20 -7.53 -0.91
CA THR A 158 1.60 -6.47 0.03
C THR A 158 2.26 -7.06 1.28
N LEU A 159 1.70 -8.13 1.84
CA LEU A 159 2.29 -8.86 2.97
C LEU A 159 3.65 -9.46 2.61
N GLY A 160 3.80 -10.03 1.41
CA GLY A 160 5.08 -10.54 0.93
C GLY A 160 6.14 -9.44 0.78
N LYS A 161 5.75 -8.25 0.29
CA LYS A 161 6.64 -7.08 0.19
C LYS A 161 7.00 -6.47 1.54
N ALA A 162 6.10 -6.54 2.52
CA ALA A 162 6.31 -6.08 3.87
C ALA A 162 7.00 -7.12 4.77
N TRP A 163 7.24 -8.33 4.26
CA TRP A 163 7.79 -9.42 5.05
C TRP A 163 9.18 -9.05 5.58
N PRO A 164 9.43 -9.19 6.90
CA PRO A 164 10.68 -8.75 7.50
C PRO A 164 11.85 -9.58 6.99
N SER A 165 12.93 -8.90 6.62
CA SER A 165 14.22 -9.56 6.30
C SER A 165 15.00 -9.95 7.56
N ASN A 166 14.65 -9.39 8.72
CA ASN A 166 15.28 -9.73 9.98
C ASN A 166 14.59 -10.94 10.64
N ARG A 167 15.37 -11.87 11.19
CA ARG A 167 14.83 -13.12 11.79
C ARG A 167 14.05 -12.85 13.09
N ASP A 168 14.34 -11.75 13.77
CA ASP A 168 13.73 -11.42 15.07
C ASP A 168 12.23 -11.10 14.95
N THR A 169 11.79 -10.55 13.82
CA THR A 169 10.38 -10.21 13.55
C THR A 169 9.63 -11.28 12.73
N GLN A 170 10.29 -12.36 12.31
CA GLN A 170 9.67 -13.46 11.57
C GLN A 170 8.80 -14.38 12.44
N GLY A 171 8.83 -14.20 13.76
CA GLY A 171 8.23 -15.12 14.73
C GLY A 171 9.01 -16.44 14.78
N ASP A 172 9.08 -17.07 15.95
CA ASP A 172 9.57 -18.45 16.01
C ASP A 172 8.71 -19.30 15.07
N PRO A 173 9.31 -20.01 14.10
CA PRO A 173 8.53 -20.87 13.23
C PRO A 173 7.78 -21.85 14.12
N PRO A 174 6.45 -22.04 13.93
CA PRO A 174 5.74 -23.06 14.69
C PRO A 174 6.51 -24.37 14.51
N HIS A 175 6.82 -25.04 15.61
CA HIS A 175 7.42 -26.37 15.60
C HIS A 175 6.46 -27.33 14.90
N ILE A 176 6.47 -27.35 13.56
CA ILE A 176 5.80 -28.36 12.76
C ILE A 176 6.63 -29.63 12.96
N ASN A 177 6.24 -30.40 13.97
CA ASN A 177 6.79 -31.71 14.23
C ASN A 177 6.30 -32.65 13.13
N ILE A 178 6.98 -32.64 11.98
CA ILE A 178 6.80 -33.66 10.95
C ILE A 178 7.52 -34.90 11.47
N THR A 179 6.81 -35.66 12.32
CA THR A 179 7.19 -37.05 12.58
C THR A 179 7.02 -37.78 11.24
N LEU A 180 8.14 -37.98 10.54
CA LEU A 180 8.18 -38.86 9.38
C LEU A 180 7.82 -40.26 9.88
N VAL A 181 6.58 -40.67 9.62
CA VAL A 181 6.19 -42.07 9.69
C VAL A 181 7.02 -42.78 8.63
N SER A 182 8.05 -43.48 9.09
CA SER A 182 8.84 -44.37 8.27
C SER A 182 8.08 -45.69 8.23
N ASP A 183 7.49 -46.00 7.07
CA ASP A 183 7.09 -47.36 6.71
C ASP A 183 8.32 -48.19 6.28
#